data_AF-A0A087HI79-F1
#
_entry.id   AF-A0A087HI79-F1
#
_cell.length_a   1.000
_cell.length_b   1.000
_cell.length_c   1.000
_cell.angle_alpha   90.00
_cell.angle_beta   90.00
_cell.angle_gamma   90.00
#
_symmetry.space_group_name_H-M   'P 1'
#
loop_
_entity.id
_entity.type
_entity.pdbx_description
1 polymer ?
#
loop_
_entity_poly.entity_id
_entity_poly.type
_entity_poly.pdbx_seq_one_letter_code
_entity_poly.pdbx_strand_id
1 'polypeptide(L)'
;MSRSPSFSVKSELSIKPDPESLKRWIHAFCIMRFDLEQGQILEECYPPGLLSQEEEIEVSFNSFPDSVSQHHNRASIHDCIFFFRFRRPKKNNEEIDGGDRYLYGYVFNRQRHDERLKRGGEQKSVVILSHTPYSSVFRPLLQIIGPLYFDVGNKAIEHIAGYVSMWPAPVPGKLMELPIGNAMLKVNLPPAHSLPLENGILYEESASAMAPLLPTNQSVPQGLFHDADLFGIYRGLLLQLWTLWELLLIGEPILIIAPTPPQCSEAVACLVSLVAPLFCSVDFRPYFTIHDPGFARLNSLREGDTFPPMVLGVTNLFFLKALRNMPHVVSVGTPAPNSNRVAFSSRSAGRISGKPEGLGVKPLSLRTFSPTSLLNAVKLRRDGPLCLMSEHKEAVWTTYAAITKPDTSILNRLIDAGMSPRVEESMSVVNNEILRRHFLELTTNFLAPFGPYFQVNAPSDGTSPYVTPPSLPSFGSDAFLSSLSARGVGKFLSKRMKSNWPDLYRRFLRGPNFMPWFQRRRAVAEQEQCRLWKLARMKTDMRQITSQMNELEAVDSFNAIEKHINEEVMLRESGGGVADSEAMFQKLKKDLQAVFSVLPRDMQELLLSNPQRALLLQDPSELQ
;
A
#
# COMPACT_ATOMS: atom_id res chain seq x y z
N MET A 1 -4.19 33.42 3.97
CA MET A 1 -5.45 33.36 3.20
C MET A 1 -5.13 33.26 1.71
N SER A 2 -4.83 32.05 1.22
CA SER A 2 -4.89 31.77 -0.22
C SER A 2 -6.34 31.50 -0.57
N ARG A 3 -6.90 32.26 -1.52
CA ARG A 3 -8.22 31.96 -2.06
C ARG A 3 -8.18 30.58 -2.71
N SER A 4 -8.87 29.62 -2.13
CA SER A 4 -9.24 28.37 -2.80
C SER A 4 -9.95 28.72 -4.10
N PRO A 5 -9.71 28.01 -5.22
CA PRO A 5 -10.50 28.22 -6.43
C PRO A 5 -11.96 28.02 -6.07
N SER A 6 -12.81 29.01 -6.36
CA SER A 6 -14.23 28.97 -6.06
C SER A 6 -14.88 27.85 -6.88
N PHE A 7 -15.14 26.72 -6.24
CA PHE A 7 -15.94 25.64 -6.81
C PHE A 7 -17.39 26.13 -6.90
N SER A 8 -17.77 26.66 -8.06
CA SER A 8 -19.15 27.05 -8.34
C SER A 8 -19.88 25.83 -8.88
N VAL A 9 -20.83 25.32 -8.11
CA VAL A 9 -21.80 24.34 -8.59
C VAL A 9 -22.66 25.03 -9.64
N LYS A 10 -22.45 24.75 -10.92
CA LYS A 10 -23.40 25.16 -11.96
C LYS A 10 -24.75 24.49 -11.68
N SER A 11 -25.83 25.24 -11.91
CA SER A 11 -27.20 24.73 -11.92
C SER A 11 -27.44 23.89 -13.18
N GLU A 12 -26.77 22.75 -13.33
CA GLU A 12 -26.98 21.85 -14.48
C GLU A 12 -26.90 20.38 -14.02
N LEU A 13 -28.05 19.70 -14.22
CA LEU A 13 -28.31 18.25 -14.12
C LEU A 13 -28.12 17.64 -12.73
N SER A 14 -29.23 17.22 -12.09
CA SER A 14 -29.16 16.27 -10.97
C SER A 14 -28.64 14.93 -11.51
N ILE A 15 -27.33 14.73 -11.47
CA ILE A 15 -26.71 13.47 -11.85
C ILE A 15 -27.14 12.44 -10.81
N LYS A 16 -28.04 11.53 -11.20
CA LYS A 16 -28.39 10.38 -10.35
C LYS A 16 -27.18 9.43 -10.36
N PRO A 17 -26.53 9.19 -9.21
CA PRO A 17 -25.36 8.33 -9.19
C PRO A 17 -25.77 6.87 -9.42
N ASP A 18 -25.00 6.19 -10.25
CA ASP A 18 -25.06 4.74 -10.37
C ASP A 18 -24.40 4.08 -9.14
N PRO A 19 -25.15 3.31 -8.31
CA PRO A 19 -24.62 2.75 -7.08
C PRO A 19 -23.45 1.78 -7.32
N GLU A 20 -23.49 0.99 -8.40
CA GLU A 20 -22.45 0.00 -8.68
C GLU A 20 -21.15 0.67 -9.13
N SER A 21 -21.22 1.71 -9.96
CA SER A 21 -20.03 2.49 -10.33
C SER A 21 -19.47 3.29 -9.15
N LEU A 22 -20.32 3.82 -8.25
CA LEU A 22 -19.87 4.49 -7.03
C LEU A 22 -19.10 3.54 -6.10
N LYS A 23 -19.63 2.33 -5.88
CA LYS A 23 -19.03 1.31 -5.00
C LYS A 23 -17.61 0.89 -5.40
N ARG A 24 -17.24 1.03 -6.69
CA ARG A 24 -15.86 0.77 -7.17
C ARG A 24 -14.82 1.67 -6.50
N TRP A 25 -15.24 2.84 -6.01
CA TRP A 25 -14.36 3.81 -5.38
C TRP A 25 -14.71 4.01 -3.91
N ILE A 26 -15.99 4.23 -3.60
CA ILE A 26 -16.45 4.64 -2.28
C ILE A 26 -17.50 3.66 -1.79
N HIS A 27 -17.22 3.07 -0.61
CA HIS A 27 -18.18 2.24 0.09
C HIS A 27 -19.34 3.10 0.62
N ALA A 28 -19.04 4.16 1.35
CA ALA A 28 -20.04 5.11 1.85
C ALA A 28 -19.42 6.47 2.17
N PHE A 29 -20.22 7.52 2.08
CA PHE A 29 -19.99 8.79 2.73
C PHE A 29 -20.73 8.79 4.06
N CYS A 30 -20.08 9.28 5.12
CA CYS A 30 -20.70 9.35 6.43
C CYS A 30 -20.47 10.71 7.06
N ILE A 31 -21.53 11.27 7.63
CA ILE A 31 -21.51 12.55 8.35
C ILE A 31 -21.62 12.24 9.84
N MET A 32 -20.60 12.62 10.60
CA MET A 32 -20.62 12.49 12.05
C MET A 32 -20.81 13.84 12.70
N ARG A 33 -21.64 13.89 13.75
CA ARG A 33 -21.83 15.06 14.60
C ARG A 33 -21.48 14.71 16.03
N PHE A 34 -20.81 15.63 16.73
CA PHE A 34 -20.65 15.50 18.17
C PHE A 34 -21.88 16.08 18.86
N ASP A 35 -22.71 15.21 19.44
CA ASP A 35 -23.85 15.56 20.26
C ASP A 35 -23.43 15.68 21.74
N LEU A 36 -23.97 16.68 22.45
CA LEU A 36 -23.58 16.97 23.83
C LEU A 36 -24.07 15.93 24.84
N GLU A 37 -25.14 15.20 24.52
CA GLU A 37 -25.77 14.22 25.41
C GLU A 37 -25.36 12.80 25.01
N GLN A 38 -25.32 12.53 23.70
CA GLN A 38 -25.07 11.19 23.16
C GLN A 38 -23.60 10.95 22.76
N GLY A 39 -22.79 12.00 22.67
CA GLY A 39 -21.41 11.90 22.18
C GLY A 39 -21.34 11.86 20.65
N GLN A 40 -20.45 11.04 20.10
CA GLN A 40 -20.26 10.91 18.65
C GLN A 40 -21.44 10.13 18.04
N ILE A 41 -22.16 10.75 17.10
CA ILE A 41 -23.29 10.10 16.41
C ILE A 41 -23.15 10.20 14.89
N LEU A 42 -23.61 9.15 14.20
CA LEU A 42 -23.87 9.17 12.77
C LEU A 42 -25.12 10.02 12.51
N GLU A 43 -24.95 11.12 11.78
CA GLU A 43 -26.05 11.97 11.34
C GLU A 43 -26.61 11.49 10.01
N GLU A 44 -25.73 11.08 9.09
CA GLU A 44 -26.12 10.63 7.76
C GLU A 44 -25.12 9.66 7.15
N CYS A 45 -25.64 8.65 6.45
CA CYS A 45 -24.87 7.70 5.66
C CYS A 45 -25.42 7.66 4.24
N TYR A 46 -24.53 7.79 3.26
CA TYR A 46 -24.86 7.75 1.84
C TYR A 46 -23.96 6.78 1.08
N PRO A 47 -24.51 5.80 0.34
CA PRO A 47 -25.91 5.40 0.32
C PRO A 47 -26.43 4.90 1.69
N PRO A 48 -27.74 5.01 1.96
CA PRO A 48 -28.32 4.63 3.25
C PRO A 48 -28.27 3.10 3.46
N GLY A 49 -28.07 2.69 4.72
CA GLY A 49 -28.17 1.28 5.14
C GLY A 49 -27.01 0.36 4.74
N LEU A 50 -25.85 0.93 4.38
CA LEU A 50 -24.67 0.13 4.00
C LEU A 50 -23.82 -0.35 5.17
N LEU A 51 -23.87 0.34 6.31
CA LEU A 51 -23.09 0.02 7.50
C LEU A 51 -23.92 -0.79 8.50
N SER A 52 -23.28 -1.75 9.16
CA SER A 52 -23.85 -2.39 10.36
C SER A 52 -23.73 -1.46 11.57
N GLN A 53 -24.54 -1.67 12.61
CA GLN A 53 -24.50 -0.88 13.83
C GLN A 53 -23.10 -0.87 14.49
N GLU A 54 -22.36 -1.98 14.41
CA GLU A 54 -20.98 -2.06 14.89
C GLU A 54 -20.05 -1.17 14.05
N GLU A 55 -20.20 -1.18 12.73
CA GLU A 55 -19.40 -0.34 11.83
C GLU A 55 -19.73 1.15 12.01
N GLU A 56 -20.99 1.51 12.24
CA GLU A 56 -21.39 2.89 12.55
C GLU A 56 -20.73 3.41 13.84
N ILE A 57 -20.67 2.56 14.87
CA ILE A 57 -19.99 2.86 16.13
C ILE A 57 -18.49 3.07 15.90
N GLU A 58 -17.83 2.16 15.19
CA GLU A 58 -16.40 2.27 14.86
C GLU A 58 -16.08 3.55 14.08
N VAL A 59 -16.87 3.87 13.07
CA VAL A 59 -16.69 5.08 12.27
C VAL A 59 -16.90 6.32 13.13
N SER A 60 -17.94 6.34 13.97
CA SER A 60 -18.25 7.47 14.85
C SER A 60 -17.10 7.78 15.81
N PHE A 61 -16.55 6.78 16.51
CA PHE A 61 -15.47 7.01 17.47
C PHE A 61 -14.13 7.40 16.83
N ASN A 62 -13.82 6.88 15.63
CA ASN A 62 -12.57 7.20 14.95
C ASN A 62 -12.63 8.48 14.10
N SER A 63 -13.80 9.10 13.96
CA SER A 63 -13.99 10.32 13.15
C SER A 63 -13.65 11.62 13.88
N PHE A 64 -13.27 11.57 15.16
CA PHE A 64 -12.96 12.75 15.95
C PHE A 64 -11.57 12.63 16.59
N PRO A 65 -10.76 13.72 16.58
CA PRO A 65 -9.54 13.79 17.37
C PRO A 65 -9.80 13.52 18.87
N ASP A 66 -9.02 12.63 19.47
CA ASP A 66 -9.10 12.23 20.89
C ASP A 66 -8.49 13.27 21.84
N SER A 67 -7.66 14.15 21.28
CA SER A 67 -6.88 15.15 21.97
C SER A 67 -7.08 16.49 21.26
N VAL A 68 -7.62 17.45 22.00
CA VAL A 68 -7.75 18.83 21.52
C VAL A 68 -6.38 19.47 21.68
N SER A 69 -5.72 19.83 20.58
CA SER A 69 -4.53 20.68 20.67
C SER A 69 -4.95 21.98 21.36
N GLN A 70 -4.48 22.16 22.59
CA GLN A 70 -4.83 23.31 23.42
C GLN A 70 -4.40 24.61 22.74
N HIS A 71 -5.26 25.62 22.90
CA HIS A 71 -5.10 27.04 22.57
C HIS A 71 -5.61 27.47 21.19
N HIS A 72 -6.84 27.97 21.16
CA HIS A 72 -7.39 28.64 19.99
C HIS A 72 -8.10 29.95 20.37
N ASN A 73 -7.87 30.96 19.54
CA ASN A 73 -8.50 32.28 19.62
C ASN A 73 -10.04 32.15 19.54
N ARG A 74 -10.75 33.10 20.15
CA ARG A 74 -12.22 33.12 20.37
C ARG A 74 -13.11 33.13 19.11
N ALA A 75 -12.58 32.87 17.91
CA ALA A 75 -13.33 32.88 16.65
C ALA A 75 -12.74 32.00 15.52
N SER A 76 -11.91 30.98 15.81
CA SER A 76 -11.28 30.18 14.76
C SER A 76 -12.06 28.93 14.37
N ILE A 77 -12.09 28.68 13.05
CA ILE A 77 -12.46 27.39 12.45
C ILE A 77 -11.16 26.60 12.28
N HIS A 78 -11.15 25.36 12.74
CA HIS A 78 -10.03 24.44 12.58
C HIS A 78 -10.49 23.20 11.81
N ASP A 79 -9.88 23.01 10.65
CA ASP A 79 -10.08 21.84 9.81
C ASP A 79 -8.86 20.92 9.94
N CYS A 80 -9.10 19.62 10.07
CA CYS A 80 -8.05 18.62 10.02
C CYS A 80 -8.47 17.44 9.15
N ILE A 81 -7.51 16.92 8.39
CA ILE A 81 -7.70 15.76 7.52
C ILE A 81 -6.76 14.66 7.98
N PHE A 82 -7.32 13.48 8.24
CA PHE A 82 -6.58 12.30 8.64
C PHE A 82 -7.33 11.07 8.13
N PHE A 83 -6.76 9.89 8.36
CA PHE A 83 -7.47 8.65 8.04
C PHE A 83 -7.23 7.61 9.11
N PHE A 84 -8.16 6.67 9.22
CA PHE A 84 -8.09 5.52 10.09
C PHE A 84 -8.40 4.26 9.29
N ARG A 85 -8.12 3.10 9.89
CA ARG A 85 -8.39 1.79 9.30
C ARG A 85 -8.89 0.86 10.37
N PHE A 86 -10.04 0.26 10.16
CA PHE A 86 -10.64 -0.69 11.09
C PHE A 86 -10.98 -2.00 10.39
N ARG A 87 -11.06 -3.07 11.19
CA ARG A 87 -11.33 -4.42 10.68
C ARG A 87 -12.83 -4.66 10.71
N ARG A 88 -13.40 -5.15 9.61
CA ARG A 88 -14.81 -5.55 9.57
C ARG A 88 -15.01 -6.85 10.36
N PRO A 89 -16.10 -6.98 11.13
CA PRO A 89 -16.48 -8.24 11.75
C PRO A 89 -16.82 -9.28 10.67
N LYS A 90 -16.45 -10.55 10.89
CA LYS A 90 -16.80 -11.63 9.96
C LYS A 90 -18.31 -11.87 10.01
N LYS A 91 -19.00 -11.88 8.87
CA LYS A 91 -20.38 -12.37 8.80
C LYS A 91 -20.35 -13.90 8.94
N ASN A 92 -21.17 -14.46 9.84
CA ASN A 92 -21.17 -15.88 10.21
C ASN A 92 -21.51 -16.88 9.06
N ASN A 93 -21.79 -16.43 7.83
CA ASN A 93 -22.22 -17.28 6.72
C ASN A 93 -21.29 -17.27 5.49
N GLU A 94 -20.13 -16.60 5.52
CA GLU A 94 -19.17 -16.61 4.41
C GLU A 94 -17.83 -17.17 4.89
N GLU A 95 -17.68 -18.50 4.82
CA GLU A 95 -16.44 -19.19 5.19
C GLU A 95 -15.29 -18.98 4.19
N ILE A 96 -15.54 -18.33 3.03
CA ILE A 96 -14.56 -18.20 1.95
C ILE A 96 -14.66 -16.84 1.21
N ASP A 97 -14.72 -15.71 1.92
CA ASP A 97 -14.43 -14.42 1.23
C ASP A 97 -13.28 -13.68 1.91
N GLY A 98 -12.14 -13.68 1.20
CA GLY A 98 -10.87 -13.11 1.63
C GLY A 98 -10.72 -11.62 1.28
N GLY A 99 -11.71 -11.00 0.63
CA GLY A 99 -11.62 -9.64 0.08
C GLY A 99 -11.79 -8.51 1.10
N ASP A 100 -12.82 -8.55 1.95
CA ASP A 100 -13.30 -7.37 2.68
C ASP A 100 -12.91 -7.32 4.18
N ARG A 101 -11.63 -7.54 4.49
CA ARG A 101 -11.22 -7.56 5.91
C ARG A 101 -11.15 -6.18 6.58
N TYR A 102 -10.89 -5.11 5.82
CA TYR A 102 -10.66 -3.78 6.37
C TYR A 102 -11.40 -2.70 5.58
N LEU A 103 -11.86 -1.67 6.29
CA LEU A 103 -12.32 -0.42 5.71
C LEU A 103 -11.38 0.72 6.10
N TYR A 104 -11.17 1.63 5.15
CA TYR A 104 -10.38 2.84 5.31
C TYR A 104 -11.32 4.02 5.41
N GLY A 105 -11.26 4.74 6.53
CA GLY A 105 -12.04 5.95 6.76
C GLY A 105 -11.16 7.17 6.64
N TYR A 106 -11.38 7.98 5.60
CA TYR A 106 -10.74 9.27 5.42
C TYR A 106 -11.65 10.35 5.99
N VAL A 107 -11.12 11.19 6.87
CA VAL A 107 -11.91 12.11 7.69
C VAL A 107 -11.51 13.55 7.39
N PHE A 108 -12.49 14.40 7.13
CA PHE A 108 -12.39 15.86 7.27
C PHE A 108 -13.16 16.25 8.52
N ASN A 109 -12.46 16.64 9.60
CA ASN A 109 -13.09 17.12 10.83
C ASN A 109 -12.95 18.64 10.91
N ARG A 110 -14.08 19.31 11.16
CA ARG A 110 -14.15 20.74 11.44
C ARG A 110 -14.54 20.97 12.89
N GLN A 111 -13.76 21.78 13.58
CA GLN A 111 -14.07 22.34 14.89
C GLN A 111 -14.28 23.83 14.75
N ARG A 112 -15.44 24.32 15.17
CA ARG A 112 -15.78 25.74 15.14
C ARG A 112 -16.10 26.21 16.54
N HIS A 113 -15.47 27.29 16.98
CA HIS A 113 -15.88 27.97 18.21
C HIS A 113 -17.14 28.80 17.95
N ASP A 114 -18.16 28.63 18.80
CA ASP A 114 -19.40 29.41 18.79
C ASP A 114 -19.93 29.57 20.22
N GLU A 115 -19.76 30.78 20.78
CA GLU A 115 -20.17 31.14 22.14
C GLU A 115 -21.69 31.03 22.37
N ARG A 116 -22.50 30.99 21.31
CA ARG A 116 -23.96 30.82 21.42
C ARG A 116 -24.34 29.38 21.77
N LEU A 117 -23.43 28.42 21.56
CA LEU A 117 -23.64 27.02 21.90
C LEU A 117 -23.30 26.78 23.38
N LYS A 118 -24.01 25.86 24.04
CA LYS A 118 -23.87 25.55 25.48
C LYS A 118 -22.42 25.24 25.94
N ARG A 119 -21.53 24.83 25.03
CA ARG A 119 -20.11 24.55 25.30
C ARG A 119 -19.13 25.40 24.47
N GLY A 120 -19.62 26.44 23.80
CA GLY A 120 -18.75 27.34 23.05
C GLY A 120 -18.23 26.77 21.72
N GLY A 121 -18.77 25.68 21.17
CA GLY A 121 -18.31 25.18 19.87
C GLY A 121 -19.12 24.01 19.29
N GLU A 122 -18.93 23.80 17.99
CA GLU A 122 -19.50 22.73 17.18
C GLU A 122 -18.36 21.89 16.59
N GLN A 123 -18.56 20.56 16.55
CA GLN A 123 -17.62 19.64 15.91
C GLN A 123 -18.37 18.66 15.02
N LYS A 124 -17.96 18.59 13.75
CA LYS A 124 -18.60 17.76 12.73
C LYS A 124 -17.54 17.19 11.78
N SER A 125 -17.76 15.96 11.31
CA SER A 125 -16.84 15.26 10.41
C SER A 125 -17.55 14.77 9.15
N VAL A 126 -16.89 14.93 8.01
CA VAL A 126 -17.25 14.33 6.73
C VAL A 126 -16.27 13.19 6.48
N VAL A 127 -16.78 11.98 6.27
CA VAL A 127 -15.98 10.76 6.17
C VAL A 127 -16.23 10.08 4.83
N ILE A 128 -15.15 9.64 4.17
CA ILE A 128 -15.21 8.74 3.02
C ILE A 128 -14.71 7.37 3.46
N LEU A 129 -15.56 6.35 3.31
CA LEU A 129 -15.21 4.95 3.54
C LEU A 129 -14.89 4.27 2.21
N SER A 130 -13.80 3.53 2.15
CA SER A 130 -13.42 2.72 0.99
C SER A 130 -12.78 1.39 1.40
N HIS A 131 -12.91 0.37 0.55
CA HIS A 131 -12.21 -0.90 0.67
C HIS A 131 -10.73 -0.78 0.29
N THR A 132 -10.40 0.20 -0.56
CA THR A 132 -9.05 0.42 -1.06
C THR A 132 -8.43 1.70 -0.48
N PRO A 133 -7.14 1.68 -0.10
CA PRO A 133 -6.48 2.82 0.54
C PRO A 133 -5.95 3.86 -0.47
N TYR A 134 -6.78 4.37 -1.37
CA TYR A 134 -6.38 5.39 -2.35
C TYR A 134 -6.27 6.79 -1.72
N SER A 135 -5.27 7.00 -0.85
CA SER A 135 -4.99 8.29 -0.21
C SER A 135 -4.84 9.44 -1.21
N SER A 136 -4.19 9.17 -2.35
CA SER A 136 -3.99 10.12 -3.45
C SER A 136 -5.29 10.59 -4.09
N VAL A 137 -6.40 9.87 -3.89
CA VAL A 137 -7.74 10.21 -4.39
C VAL A 137 -8.59 10.84 -3.29
N PHE A 138 -8.69 10.16 -2.15
CA PHE A 138 -9.67 10.54 -1.13
C PHE A 138 -9.24 11.76 -0.32
N ARG A 139 -7.94 12.03 -0.17
CA ARG A 139 -7.49 13.26 0.52
C ARG A 139 -7.78 14.53 -0.29
N PRO A 140 -7.40 14.64 -1.58
CA PRO A 140 -7.83 15.78 -2.39
C PRO A 140 -9.35 15.89 -2.50
N LEU A 141 -10.06 14.76 -2.63
CA LEU A 141 -11.52 14.76 -2.65
C LEU A 141 -12.11 15.33 -1.35
N LEU A 142 -11.59 14.94 -0.18
CA LEU A 142 -11.98 15.50 1.11
C LEU A 142 -11.73 17.01 1.24
N GLN A 143 -10.64 17.51 0.67
CA GLN A 143 -10.35 18.95 0.63
C GLN A 143 -11.41 19.73 -0.17
N ILE A 144 -12.14 19.06 -1.07
CA ILE A 144 -13.24 19.63 -1.86
C ILE A 144 -14.59 19.42 -1.15
N ILE A 145 -14.96 18.17 -0.85
CA ILE A 145 -16.27 17.83 -0.29
C ILE A 145 -16.44 18.32 1.15
N GLY A 146 -15.36 18.36 1.95
CA GLY A 146 -15.39 18.84 3.33
C GLY A 146 -15.95 20.26 3.43
N PRO A 147 -15.27 21.28 2.87
CA PRO A 147 -15.78 22.65 2.85
C PRO A 147 -17.15 22.77 2.15
N LEU A 148 -17.35 22.08 1.02
CA LEU A 148 -18.61 22.14 0.27
C LEU A 148 -19.80 21.64 1.10
N TYR A 149 -19.62 20.59 1.90
CA TYR A 149 -20.66 20.08 2.80
C TYR A 149 -21.06 21.12 3.85
N PHE A 150 -20.12 21.87 4.41
CA PHE A 150 -20.45 22.94 5.36
C PHE A 150 -21.15 24.14 4.71
N ASP A 151 -21.04 24.31 3.39
CA ASP A 151 -21.68 25.39 2.65
C ASP A 151 -23.09 25.00 2.16
N VAL A 152 -23.29 23.77 1.65
CA VAL A 152 -24.55 23.35 1.00
C VAL A 152 -25.18 22.06 1.57
N GLY A 153 -24.61 21.47 2.62
CA GLY A 153 -25.11 20.27 3.28
C GLY A 153 -25.10 19.04 2.38
N ASN A 154 -26.14 18.20 2.51
CA ASN A 154 -26.23 16.88 1.86
C ASN A 154 -26.20 16.94 0.33
N LYS A 155 -26.61 18.07 -0.26
CA LYS A 155 -26.48 18.32 -1.70
C LYS A 155 -25.03 18.20 -2.17
N ALA A 156 -24.06 18.51 -1.31
CA ALA A 156 -22.64 18.29 -1.59
C ALA A 156 -22.33 16.81 -1.80
N ILE A 157 -22.86 15.94 -0.93
CA ILE A 157 -22.63 14.50 -0.98
C ILE A 157 -23.27 13.91 -2.24
N GLU A 158 -24.52 14.27 -2.53
CA GLU A 158 -25.24 13.81 -3.73
C GLU A 158 -24.51 14.23 -5.02
N HIS A 159 -24.05 15.48 -5.10
CA HIS A 159 -23.32 15.96 -6.27
C HIS A 159 -21.98 15.23 -6.45
N ILE A 160 -21.19 15.07 -5.37
CA ILE A 160 -19.90 14.39 -5.45
C ILE A 160 -20.10 12.90 -5.76
N ALA A 161 -21.10 12.24 -5.18
CA ALA A 161 -21.46 10.87 -5.53
C ALA A 161 -21.80 10.74 -7.03
N GLY A 162 -22.56 11.70 -7.57
CA GLY A 162 -22.83 11.80 -9.01
C GLY A 162 -21.54 11.84 -9.84
N TYR A 163 -20.59 12.72 -9.49
CA TYR A 163 -19.30 12.81 -10.19
C TYR A 163 -18.46 11.53 -10.08
N VAL A 164 -18.34 10.96 -8.88
CA VAL A 164 -17.57 9.73 -8.64
C VAL A 164 -18.16 8.55 -9.41
N SER A 165 -19.49 8.46 -9.53
CA SER A 165 -20.15 7.39 -10.29
C SER A 165 -19.84 7.41 -11.80
N MET A 166 -19.38 8.56 -12.33
CA MET A 166 -18.94 8.68 -13.73
C MET A 166 -17.47 8.32 -13.94
N TRP A 167 -16.71 8.06 -12.87
CA TRP A 167 -15.31 7.70 -13.00
C TRP A 167 -15.14 6.33 -13.66
N PRO A 168 -14.10 6.15 -14.48
CA PRO A 168 -13.74 4.82 -14.98
C PRO A 168 -13.38 3.91 -13.80
N ALA A 169 -13.41 2.59 -14.04
CA ALA A 169 -12.94 1.62 -13.06
C ALA A 169 -11.49 1.93 -12.65
N PRO A 170 -11.13 1.82 -11.36
CA PRO A 170 -9.78 2.08 -10.89
C PRO A 170 -8.78 1.14 -11.57
N VAL A 171 -7.71 1.69 -12.14
CA VAL A 171 -6.64 0.91 -12.77
C VAL A 171 -5.34 1.09 -11.97
N PRO A 172 -4.96 0.11 -11.11
CA PRO A 172 -3.77 0.19 -10.28
C PRO A 172 -2.48 0.51 -11.06
N GLY A 173 -1.60 1.32 -10.47
CA GLY A 173 -0.30 1.67 -11.05
C GLY A 173 -0.33 2.64 -12.23
N LYS A 174 -1.50 3.15 -12.65
CA LYS A 174 -1.62 4.15 -13.71
C LYS A 174 -1.98 5.54 -13.17
N LEU A 175 -1.58 6.56 -13.92
CA LEU A 175 -2.09 7.91 -13.77
C LEU A 175 -3.52 7.94 -14.31
N MET A 176 -4.46 8.41 -13.49
CA MET A 176 -5.86 8.59 -13.86
C MET A 176 -6.25 10.06 -13.75
N GLU A 177 -7.07 10.52 -14.69
CA GLU A 177 -7.68 11.85 -14.65
C GLU A 177 -9.15 11.68 -14.31
N LEU A 178 -9.54 12.10 -13.10
CA LEU A 178 -10.87 11.89 -12.54
C LEU A 178 -11.66 13.22 -12.54
N PRO A 179 -12.76 13.31 -13.30
CA PRO A 179 -13.55 14.54 -13.38
C PRO A 179 -14.35 14.81 -12.10
N ILE A 180 -14.31 16.04 -11.60
CA ILE A 180 -15.10 16.52 -10.44
C ILE A 180 -15.60 17.93 -10.72
N GLY A 181 -16.88 18.06 -11.10
CA GLY A 181 -17.44 19.35 -11.50
C GLY A 181 -16.66 19.98 -12.65
N ASN A 182 -16.07 21.16 -12.40
CA ASN A 182 -15.24 21.87 -13.36
C ASN A 182 -13.72 21.60 -13.20
N ALA A 183 -13.35 20.73 -12.26
CA ALA A 183 -11.98 20.36 -11.98
C ALA A 183 -11.69 18.93 -12.44
N MET A 184 -10.39 18.62 -12.59
CA MET A 184 -9.88 17.29 -12.88
C MET A 184 -8.86 16.92 -11.81
N LEU A 185 -9.08 15.82 -11.09
CA LEU A 185 -8.06 15.26 -10.19
C LEU A 185 -7.12 14.37 -11.01
N LYS A 186 -5.83 14.74 -11.06
CA LYS A 186 -4.78 13.89 -11.62
C LYS A 186 -4.16 13.08 -10.50
N VAL A 187 -4.43 11.78 -10.47
CA VAL A 187 -4.09 10.89 -9.36
C VAL A 187 -3.33 9.69 -9.87
N ASN A 188 -2.25 9.31 -9.18
CA ASN A 188 -1.61 8.04 -9.44
C ASN A 188 -2.16 7.01 -8.45
N LEU A 189 -2.64 5.88 -8.96
CA LEU A 189 -3.08 4.79 -8.10
C LEU A 189 -1.88 3.92 -7.69
N PRO A 190 -1.85 3.38 -6.45
CA PRO A 190 -0.87 2.39 -6.04
C PRO A 190 -0.84 1.19 -7.00
N PRO A 191 0.33 0.56 -7.19
CA PRO A 191 0.43 -0.60 -8.07
C PRO A 191 -0.26 -1.82 -7.45
N ALA A 192 -0.77 -2.72 -8.29
CA ALA A 192 -1.56 -3.89 -7.87
C ALA A 192 -0.83 -4.76 -6.83
N HIS A 193 0.50 -4.92 -6.95
CA HIS A 193 1.29 -5.73 -6.02
C HIS A 193 1.34 -5.17 -4.59
N SER A 194 1.06 -3.88 -4.42
CA SER A 194 1.04 -3.20 -3.12
C SER A 194 -0.32 -3.26 -2.44
N LEU A 195 -1.38 -3.62 -3.17
CA LEU A 195 -2.74 -3.69 -2.65
C LEU A 195 -3.01 -5.04 -1.96
N PRO A 196 -3.89 -5.08 -0.95
CA PRO A 196 -4.45 -6.34 -0.46
C PRO A 196 -5.10 -7.13 -1.61
N LEU A 197 -5.03 -8.47 -1.55
CA LEU A 197 -5.59 -9.30 -2.61
C LEU A 197 -7.11 -9.35 -2.45
N GLU A 198 -7.86 -8.73 -3.35
CA GLU A 198 -9.30 -8.97 -3.49
C GLU A 198 -9.52 -10.17 -4.43
N ASN A 199 -10.25 -11.16 -3.91
CA ASN A 199 -10.94 -12.24 -4.63
C ASN A 199 -10.19 -12.96 -5.76
N GLY A 200 -8.88 -13.19 -5.64
CA GLY A 200 -8.14 -14.12 -6.49
C GLY A 200 -8.15 -13.84 -8.00
N ILE A 201 -8.70 -12.71 -8.46
CA ILE A 201 -8.86 -12.37 -9.89
C ILE A 201 -7.76 -11.40 -10.39
N LEU A 202 -6.97 -10.81 -9.49
CA LEU A 202 -5.93 -9.82 -9.83
C LEU A 202 -4.57 -10.40 -10.28
N TYR A 203 -4.49 -11.69 -10.65
CA TYR A 203 -3.20 -12.29 -11.00
C TYR A 203 -2.61 -11.70 -12.30
N GLU A 204 -3.45 -11.45 -13.32
CA GLU A 204 -3.01 -11.04 -14.66
C GLU A 204 -2.40 -9.63 -14.72
N GLU A 205 -2.97 -8.65 -14.00
CA GLU A 205 -2.39 -7.29 -13.90
C GLU A 205 -1.19 -7.20 -12.93
N SER A 206 -1.15 -8.07 -11.91
CA SER A 206 -0.03 -8.13 -10.95
C SER A 206 1.27 -8.62 -11.59
N ALA A 207 1.18 -9.40 -12.67
CA ALA A 207 2.35 -9.94 -13.36
C ALA A 207 3.16 -8.87 -14.09
N SER A 208 2.49 -7.91 -14.75
CA SER A 208 3.17 -6.82 -15.48
C SER A 208 3.83 -5.78 -14.56
N ALA A 209 3.32 -5.58 -13.34
CA ALA A 209 3.84 -4.58 -12.39
C ALA A 209 5.08 -5.06 -11.61
N MET A 210 5.37 -6.36 -11.64
CA MET A 210 6.39 -7.02 -10.83
C MET A 210 7.72 -7.25 -11.56
N ALA A 211 7.90 -6.70 -12.77
CA ALA A 211 9.18 -6.81 -13.49
C ALA A 211 10.33 -6.13 -12.72
N PRO A 212 11.52 -6.75 -12.60
CA PRO A 212 12.65 -6.22 -11.83
C PRO A 212 13.37 -5.02 -12.49
N LEU A 213 12.76 -4.39 -13.49
CA LEU A 213 13.31 -3.21 -14.14
C LEU A 213 12.91 -1.99 -13.32
N LEU A 214 13.90 -1.32 -12.70
CA LEU A 214 13.73 0.05 -12.22
C LEU A 214 13.11 0.84 -13.38
N PRO A 215 11.86 1.34 -13.27
CA PRO A 215 11.27 2.09 -14.36
C PRO A 215 12.17 3.30 -14.65
N THR A 216 12.68 3.39 -15.86
CA THR A 216 13.44 4.55 -16.35
C THR A 216 12.59 5.83 -16.32
N ASN A 217 11.26 5.69 -16.18
CA ASN A 217 10.29 6.77 -16.07
C ASN A 217 9.92 7.05 -14.61
N GLN A 218 10.22 8.26 -14.17
CA GLN A 218 10.14 8.77 -12.78
C GLN A 218 8.70 8.96 -12.23
N SER A 219 7.67 8.38 -12.83
CA SER A 219 6.27 8.75 -12.56
C SER A 219 5.35 7.62 -12.08
N VAL A 220 5.84 6.37 -11.97
CA VAL A 220 4.98 5.23 -11.59
C VAL A 220 5.09 4.95 -10.09
N PRO A 221 4.00 5.06 -9.30
CA PRO A 221 3.99 4.68 -7.90
C PRO A 221 4.47 3.25 -7.67
N GLN A 222 5.29 3.05 -6.64
CA GLN A 222 5.85 1.73 -6.31
C GLN A 222 5.32 1.15 -4.99
N GLY A 223 4.43 1.86 -4.29
CA GLY A 223 3.87 1.45 -3.01
C GLY A 223 2.54 2.11 -2.65
N LEU A 224 1.93 1.62 -1.56
CA LEU A 224 0.56 1.92 -1.13
C LEU A 224 0.30 3.41 -0.82
N PHE A 225 1.24 4.06 -0.13
CA PHE A 225 1.15 5.47 0.30
C PHE A 225 2.30 6.29 -0.28
N HIS A 226 2.46 6.22 -1.59
CA HIS A 226 3.53 6.92 -2.32
C HIS A 226 3.39 8.44 -2.31
N ASP A 227 2.19 8.95 -2.02
CA ASP A 227 1.83 10.37 -1.92
C ASP A 227 2.13 10.98 -0.55
N ALA A 228 2.43 10.16 0.47
CA ALA A 228 2.66 10.66 1.83
C ALA A 228 3.94 11.52 1.97
N ASP A 229 3.93 12.50 2.84
CA ASP A 229 5.06 13.41 3.10
C ASP A 229 6.07 12.81 4.10
N LEU A 230 6.88 11.87 3.61
CA LEU A 230 7.95 11.21 4.38
C LEU A 230 8.97 12.22 4.90
N PHE A 231 9.42 13.15 4.07
CA PHE A 231 10.41 14.15 4.48
C PHE A 231 9.88 15.08 5.57
N GLY A 232 8.68 15.64 5.39
CA GLY A 232 8.07 16.58 6.32
C GLY A 232 7.82 15.97 7.68
N ILE A 233 7.23 14.76 7.74
CA ILE A 233 6.88 14.10 8.99
C ILE A 233 8.11 13.57 9.75
N TYR A 234 9.10 13.02 9.03
CA TYR A 234 10.30 12.43 9.64
C TYR A 234 11.51 13.37 9.58
N ARG A 235 11.29 14.68 9.43
CA ARG A 235 12.36 15.67 9.31
C ARG A 235 13.34 15.64 10.47
N GLY A 236 12.86 15.47 11.71
CA GLY A 236 13.72 15.32 12.89
C GLY A 236 14.41 13.95 13.01
N LEU A 237 13.99 12.97 12.21
CA LEU A 237 14.37 11.55 12.32
C LEU A 237 14.99 10.96 11.04
N LEU A 238 15.49 11.80 10.13
CA LEU A 238 16.02 11.34 8.83
C LEU A 238 17.10 10.27 8.97
N LEU A 239 17.98 10.37 9.98
CA LEU A 239 19.03 9.38 10.24
C LEU A 239 18.48 8.03 10.70
N GLN A 240 17.29 8.01 11.29
CA GLN A 240 16.66 6.81 11.84
C GLN A 240 15.81 6.07 10.80
N LEU A 241 15.57 6.65 9.61
CA LEU A 241 14.78 6.03 8.55
C LEU A 241 15.27 4.62 8.18
N TRP A 242 16.58 4.37 8.17
CA TRP A 242 17.12 3.02 7.90
C TRP A 242 16.79 2.01 8.99
N THR A 243 16.82 2.42 10.26
CA THR A 243 16.38 1.58 11.38
C THR A 243 14.90 1.27 11.25
N LEU A 244 14.08 2.28 10.94
CA LEU A 244 12.63 2.11 10.77
C LEU A 244 12.30 1.22 9.57
N TRP A 245 13.04 1.35 8.47
CA TRP A 245 12.96 0.45 7.33
C TRP A 245 13.25 -0.99 7.72
N GLU A 246 14.32 -1.26 8.50
CA GLU A 246 14.62 -2.63 8.96
C GLU A 246 13.56 -3.19 9.88
N LEU A 247 13.09 -2.41 10.86
CA LEU A 247 12.04 -2.83 11.79
C LEU A 247 10.75 -3.20 11.04
N LEU A 248 10.34 -2.39 10.07
CA LEU A 248 9.17 -2.70 9.25
C LEU A 248 9.42 -3.90 8.33
N LEU A 249 10.61 -4.00 7.73
CA LEU A 249 11.01 -5.09 6.84
C LEU A 249 10.84 -6.46 7.52
N ILE A 250 11.30 -6.58 8.77
CA ILE A 250 11.21 -7.82 9.55
C ILE A 250 9.89 -7.95 10.34
N GLY A 251 9.02 -6.93 10.30
CA GLY A 251 7.70 -6.94 10.93
C GLY A 251 7.72 -6.80 12.44
N GLU A 252 8.65 -6.02 12.98
CA GLU A 252 8.64 -5.67 14.40
C GLU A 252 7.49 -4.71 14.73
N PRO A 253 6.89 -4.81 15.94
CA PRO A 253 5.79 -3.95 16.34
C PRO A 253 6.26 -2.54 16.72
N ILE A 254 5.63 -1.51 16.16
CA ILE A 254 6.05 -0.11 16.29
C ILE A 254 4.87 0.75 16.77
N LEU A 255 5.07 1.51 17.84
CA LEU A 255 4.17 2.56 18.28
C LEU A 255 4.69 3.92 17.82
N ILE A 256 3.90 4.62 17.02
CA ILE A 256 4.14 5.98 16.57
C ILE A 256 3.31 6.94 17.42
N ILE A 257 3.96 7.97 17.96
CA ILE A 257 3.35 9.06 18.70
C ILE A 257 3.50 10.33 17.88
N ALA A 258 2.40 11.01 17.65
CA ALA A 258 2.38 12.29 16.95
C ALA A 258 1.47 13.29 17.67
N PRO A 259 1.69 14.61 17.53
CA PRO A 259 0.94 15.61 18.28
C PRO A 259 -0.50 15.82 17.75
N THR A 260 -0.82 15.37 16.53
CA THR A 260 -2.14 15.56 15.92
C THR A 260 -2.53 14.35 15.05
N PRO A 261 -3.84 14.04 14.86
CA PRO A 261 -4.28 12.93 14.01
C PRO A 261 -3.79 13.00 12.56
N PRO A 262 -3.71 14.17 11.89
CA PRO A 262 -3.09 14.29 10.57
C PRO A 262 -1.64 13.81 10.57
N GLN A 263 -0.80 14.33 11.48
CA GLN A 263 0.61 13.92 11.57
C GLN A 263 0.76 12.44 11.95
N CYS A 264 -0.13 11.92 12.79
CA CYS A 264 -0.18 10.53 13.21
C CYS A 264 -0.44 9.58 12.03
N SER A 265 -1.56 9.79 11.34
CA SER A 265 -1.96 8.96 10.21
C SER A 265 -0.97 9.06 9.05
N GLU A 266 -0.39 10.25 8.84
CA GLU A 266 0.68 10.46 7.86
C GLU A 266 1.95 9.70 8.19
N ALA A 267 2.38 9.70 9.46
CA ALA A 267 3.57 8.99 9.88
C ALA A 267 3.46 7.48 9.64
N VAL A 268 2.32 6.89 9.98
CA VAL A 268 2.05 5.46 9.70
C VAL A 268 2.07 5.20 8.20
N ALA A 269 1.43 6.05 7.38
CA ALA A 269 1.42 5.93 5.93
C ALA A 269 2.85 5.99 5.33
N CYS A 270 3.64 6.97 5.76
CA CYS A 270 5.04 7.14 5.39
C CYS A 270 5.87 5.91 5.71
N LEU A 271 5.74 5.38 6.93
CA LEU A 271 6.46 4.19 7.36
C LEU A 271 6.09 2.98 6.51
N VAL A 272 4.79 2.72 6.30
CA VAL A 272 4.32 1.61 5.44
C VAL A 272 4.86 1.75 4.01
N SER A 273 4.95 2.96 3.49
CA SER A 273 5.49 3.21 2.14
C SER A 273 7.00 2.99 2.01
N LEU A 274 7.73 2.97 3.13
CA LEU A 274 9.20 2.96 3.15
C LEU A 274 9.81 1.65 2.62
N VAL A 275 9.08 0.54 2.73
CA VAL A 275 9.52 -0.79 2.29
C VAL A 275 9.13 -1.10 0.85
N ALA A 276 8.58 -0.16 0.08
CA ALA A 276 8.31 -0.37 -1.34
C ALA A 276 9.57 -0.88 -2.08
N PRO A 277 9.46 -1.89 -2.98
CA PRO A 277 8.24 -2.46 -3.55
C PRO A 277 7.74 -3.71 -2.80
N LEU A 278 8.25 -3.99 -1.59
CA LEU A 278 7.77 -5.10 -0.76
C LEU A 278 6.30 -4.91 -0.41
N PHE A 279 5.52 -5.98 -0.52
CA PHE A 279 4.16 -6.01 0.02
C PHE A 279 4.23 -6.04 1.55
N CYS A 280 3.79 -4.96 2.20
CA CYS A 280 3.73 -4.87 3.66
C CYS A 280 2.48 -5.62 4.18
N SER A 281 2.69 -6.79 4.78
CA SER A 281 1.61 -7.62 5.35
C SER A 281 1.34 -7.33 6.83
N VAL A 282 2.19 -6.50 7.46
CA VAL A 282 2.05 -6.05 8.85
C VAL A 282 0.75 -5.26 9.03
N ASP A 283 0.01 -5.52 10.11
CA ASP A 283 -1.20 -4.75 10.43
C ASP A 283 -0.81 -3.32 10.77
N PHE A 284 -1.47 -2.31 10.22
CA PHE A 284 -1.27 -0.92 10.61
C PHE A 284 -2.59 -0.25 11.01
N ARG A 285 -2.51 0.65 11.99
CA ARG A 285 -3.61 1.50 12.46
C ARG A 285 -3.12 2.94 12.37
N PRO A 286 -3.46 3.66 11.28
CA PRO A 286 -2.95 5.01 11.05
C PRO A 286 -3.30 5.98 12.19
N TYR A 287 -4.47 5.76 12.78
CA TYR A 287 -4.95 6.46 13.95
C TYR A 287 -5.68 5.45 14.83
N PHE A 288 -5.13 5.18 16.01
CA PHE A 288 -5.57 4.17 16.96
C PHE A 288 -6.05 4.84 18.24
N THR A 289 -7.26 4.50 18.66
CA THR A 289 -7.91 5.07 19.83
C THR A 289 -8.23 3.99 20.86
N ILE A 290 -8.59 4.40 22.08
CA ILE A 290 -9.00 3.46 23.14
C ILE A 290 -10.31 2.72 22.80
N HIS A 291 -11.06 3.23 21.82
CA HIS A 291 -12.31 2.66 21.35
C HIS A 291 -12.09 1.53 20.34
N ASP A 292 -10.86 1.35 19.83
CA ASP A 292 -10.56 0.25 18.92
C ASP A 292 -10.83 -1.10 19.61
N PRO A 293 -11.59 -2.03 18.98
CA PRO A 293 -11.89 -3.35 19.55
C PRO A 293 -10.64 -4.16 19.87
N GLY A 294 -9.52 -3.87 19.19
CA GLY A 294 -8.23 -4.48 19.44
C GLY A 294 -7.56 -4.03 20.74
N PHE A 295 -7.95 -2.89 21.31
CA PHE A 295 -7.24 -2.28 22.42
C PHE A 295 -7.23 -3.13 23.69
N ALA A 296 -8.39 -3.66 24.11
CA ALA A 296 -8.48 -4.47 25.33
C ALA A 296 -7.52 -5.67 25.31
N ARG A 297 -7.43 -6.37 24.17
CA ARG A 297 -6.50 -7.47 23.96
C ARG A 297 -5.04 -7.01 24.06
N LEU A 298 -4.69 -5.92 23.36
CA LEU A 298 -3.32 -5.39 23.37
C LEU A 298 -2.88 -4.90 24.76
N ASN A 299 -3.77 -4.25 25.50
CA ASN A 299 -3.52 -3.76 26.86
C ASN A 299 -3.42 -4.90 27.91
N SER A 300 -4.00 -6.07 27.61
CA SER A 300 -3.95 -7.25 28.48
C SER A 300 -2.65 -8.06 28.38
N LEU A 301 -1.77 -7.73 27.42
CA LEU A 301 -0.49 -8.44 27.22
C LEU A 301 0.41 -8.30 28.46
N ARG A 302 0.88 -9.45 28.95
CA ARG A 302 1.75 -9.53 30.11
C ARG A 302 3.19 -9.20 29.73
N GLU A 303 3.99 -8.90 30.74
CA GLU A 303 5.42 -8.68 30.55
C GLU A 303 6.07 -9.99 30.07
N GLY A 304 6.77 -9.94 28.93
CA GLY A 304 7.32 -11.10 28.24
C GLY A 304 6.46 -11.63 27.09
N ASP A 305 5.19 -11.23 26.98
CA ASP A 305 4.38 -11.56 25.81
C ASP A 305 4.88 -10.82 24.57
N THR A 306 4.87 -11.50 23.42
CA THR A 306 5.26 -10.89 22.15
C THR A 306 4.11 -10.05 21.60
N PHE A 307 4.37 -8.76 21.38
CA PHE A 307 3.42 -7.90 20.68
C PHE A 307 3.21 -8.39 19.23
N PRO A 308 1.96 -8.45 18.74
CA PRO A 308 1.71 -8.87 17.37
C PRO A 308 2.36 -7.91 16.37
N PRO A 309 2.84 -8.38 15.21
CA PRO A 309 3.40 -7.52 14.17
C PRO A 309 2.42 -6.44 13.73
N MET A 310 2.62 -5.21 14.20
CA MET A 310 1.75 -4.10 13.84
C MET A 310 2.40 -2.72 13.99
N VAL A 311 1.89 -1.75 13.24
CA VAL A 311 2.22 -0.32 13.37
C VAL A 311 1.01 0.42 13.93
N LEU A 312 1.14 1.02 15.11
CA LEU A 312 0.07 1.78 15.75
C LEU A 312 0.43 3.27 15.77
N GLY A 313 -0.39 4.10 15.14
CA GLY A 313 -0.31 5.55 15.30
C GLY A 313 -1.24 6.01 16.41
N VAL A 314 -0.70 6.75 17.40
CA VAL A 314 -1.48 7.34 18.49
C VAL A 314 -1.11 8.81 18.70
N THR A 315 -2.06 9.57 19.23
CA THR A 315 -1.88 10.96 19.67
C THR A 315 -1.84 11.08 21.19
N ASN A 316 -2.63 10.26 21.89
CA ASN A 316 -2.70 10.27 23.34
C ASN A 316 -1.52 9.53 24.00
N LEU A 317 -0.77 10.24 24.85
CA LEU A 317 0.38 9.67 25.58
C LEU A 317 0.00 8.61 26.63
N PHE A 318 -1.28 8.45 26.96
CA PHE A 318 -1.77 7.34 27.79
C PHE A 318 -1.31 5.96 27.26
N PHE A 319 -1.19 5.80 25.94
CA PHE A 319 -0.74 4.55 25.33
C PHE A 319 0.68 4.15 25.71
N LEU A 320 1.54 5.09 26.14
CA LEU A 320 2.86 4.75 26.69
C LEU A 320 2.77 3.91 27.97
N LYS A 321 1.71 4.13 28.75
CA LYS A 321 1.45 3.35 29.98
C LYS A 321 0.66 2.08 29.66
N ALA A 322 -0.34 2.18 28.79
CA ALA A 322 -1.19 1.04 28.42
C ALA A 322 -0.42 -0.03 27.62
N LEU A 323 0.42 0.39 26.67
CA LEU A 323 1.19 -0.49 25.78
C LEU A 323 2.67 -0.52 26.17
N ARG A 324 2.95 -0.62 27.47
CA ARG A 324 4.31 -0.50 28.02
C ARG A 324 5.30 -1.56 27.51
N ASN A 325 4.83 -2.72 27.04
CA ASN A 325 5.71 -3.76 26.48
C ASN A 325 6.02 -3.55 24.98
N MET A 326 5.58 -2.43 24.37
CA MET A 326 5.93 -2.13 22.98
C MET A 326 7.45 -1.95 22.85
N PRO A 327 8.13 -2.74 22.00
CA PRO A 327 9.59 -2.73 21.94
C PRO A 327 10.16 -1.51 21.21
N HIS A 328 9.38 -0.92 20.29
CA HIS A 328 9.81 0.21 19.47
C HIS A 328 8.80 1.34 19.56
N VAL A 329 9.25 2.50 20.05
CA VAL A 329 8.45 3.72 20.12
C VAL A 329 9.11 4.81 19.29
N VAL A 330 8.33 5.49 18.47
CA VAL A 330 8.76 6.54 17.56
C VAL A 330 7.90 7.76 17.83
N SER A 331 8.51 8.89 18.16
CA SER A 331 7.81 10.17 18.28
C SER A 331 8.19 11.06 17.13
N VAL A 332 7.19 11.56 16.39
CA VAL A 332 7.36 12.35 15.16
C VAL A 332 6.63 13.68 15.25
N GLY A 333 6.96 14.56 14.31
CA GLY A 333 6.20 15.76 14.07
C GLY A 333 6.46 16.85 15.10
N THR A 334 5.94 18.04 14.83
CA THR A 334 6.11 19.22 15.68
C THR A 334 4.73 19.72 16.14
N PRO A 335 4.54 20.02 17.44
CA PRO A 335 3.33 20.68 17.92
C PRO A 335 3.21 22.08 17.30
N ALA A 336 2.00 22.62 17.19
CA ALA A 336 1.82 23.99 16.73
C ALA A 336 2.65 24.97 17.60
N PRO A 337 3.34 25.97 17.01
CA PRO A 337 4.19 26.88 17.78
C PRO A 337 3.37 27.70 18.78
N ASN A 338 3.65 27.52 20.07
CA ASN A 338 3.08 28.30 21.17
C ASN A 338 3.44 29.79 21.04
N SER A 339 2.46 30.68 20.90
CA SER A 339 2.70 32.14 20.86
C SER A 339 3.15 32.76 22.20
N ASN A 340 3.36 31.97 23.26
CA ASN A 340 3.69 32.48 24.61
C ASN A 340 5.11 32.15 25.10
N ARG A 341 6.02 31.66 24.25
CA ARG A 341 7.43 31.66 24.64
C ARG A 341 7.99 33.08 24.47
N VAL A 342 7.84 33.87 25.54
CA VAL A 342 8.64 35.07 25.77
C VAL A 342 10.11 34.68 25.57
N ALA A 343 10.75 35.27 24.57
CA ALA A 343 12.17 35.11 24.34
C ALA A 343 12.94 35.75 25.50
N PHE A 344 13.30 34.96 26.50
CA PHE A 344 14.19 35.41 27.58
C PHE A 344 15.66 35.28 27.15
N SER A 345 16.15 36.44 26.68
CA SER A 345 17.50 37.03 26.67
C SER A 345 18.77 36.18 26.93
N SER A 346 19.79 36.43 26.10
CA SER A 346 21.14 36.93 26.45
C SER A 346 22.08 36.76 25.25
N ARG A 347 22.95 37.66 24.80
CA ARG A 347 23.37 39.03 25.14
C ARG A 347 24.09 39.60 23.91
N SER A 348 24.13 40.91 23.81
CA SER A 348 24.82 41.75 22.84
C SER A 348 26.35 41.61 22.83
N ALA A 349 26.97 41.62 21.63
CA ALA A 349 28.10 42.50 21.25
C ALA A 349 28.70 42.14 19.85
N GLY A 350 28.50 43.06 18.88
CA GLY A 350 29.45 43.51 17.86
C GLY A 350 30.13 42.51 16.89
N ARG A 351 29.73 42.54 15.61
CA ARG A 351 30.53 43.10 14.48
C ARG A 351 29.77 42.95 13.16
N ILE A 352 29.59 44.09 12.50
CA ILE A 352 29.02 44.23 11.16
C ILE A 352 30.09 43.81 10.14
N SER A 353 29.76 42.87 9.26
CA SER A 353 30.43 42.69 7.97
C SER A 353 29.38 42.22 6.97
N GLY A 354 28.95 43.13 6.10
CA GLY A 354 27.99 42.86 5.04
C GLY A 354 28.54 41.94 3.95
N LYS A 355 27.68 41.04 3.45
CA LYS A 355 27.75 40.42 2.12
C LYS A 355 26.33 40.19 1.62
N PRO A 356 26.08 40.30 0.30
CA PRO A 356 24.76 40.57 -0.25
C PRO A 356 23.85 39.34 -0.23
N GLU A 357 22.55 39.61 -0.11
CA GLU A 357 21.45 38.66 -0.22
C GLU A 357 21.37 38.08 -1.65
N GLY A 358 21.81 36.84 -1.80
CA GLY A 358 21.37 35.97 -2.89
C GLY A 358 20.39 34.95 -2.34
N LEU A 359 19.39 34.54 -3.14
CA LEU A 359 18.48 33.41 -2.87
C LEU A 359 19.25 32.06 -2.82
N GLY A 360 20.13 31.92 -1.84
CA GLY A 360 20.94 30.74 -1.64
C GLY A 360 20.13 29.65 -0.94
N VAL A 361 19.64 28.69 -1.73
CA VAL A 361 19.22 27.37 -1.23
C VAL A 361 20.40 26.77 -0.48
N LYS A 362 20.30 26.64 0.84
CA LYS A 362 21.37 26.03 1.66
C LYS A 362 21.15 24.52 1.73
N PRO A 363 22.19 23.69 1.54
CA PRO A 363 22.09 22.27 1.83
C PRO A 363 21.76 22.08 3.31
N LEU A 364 20.96 21.04 3.64
CA LEU A 364 20.62 20.68 5.02
C LEU A 364 21.92 20.52 5.83
N SER A 365 22.22 21.50 6.68
CA SER A 365 23.30 21.37 7.67
C SER A 365 22.80 20.43 8.75
N LEU A 366 23.01 19.12 8.56
CA LEU A 366 22.82 18.08 9.56
C LEU A 366 23.70 18.37 10.81
N ARG A 367 23.24 19.27 11.69
CA ARG A 367 23.87 19.54 13.01
C ARG A 367 23.80 18.34 13.97
N THR A 368 23.36 17.18 13.47
CA THR A 368 23.27 15.90 14.16
C THR A 368 24.62 15.24 14.45
N PHE A 369 25.74 15.75 13.92
CA PHE A 369 27.09 15.27 14.23
C PHE A 369 27.86 16.14 15.26
N SER A 370 27.16 16.99 16.01
CA SER A 370 27.76 17.66 17.18
C SER A 370 27.90 16.66 18.35
N PRO A 371 29.00 16.70 19.14
CA PRO A 371 29.13 15.94 20.39
C PRO A 371 27.93 16.12 21.33
N THR A 372 27.31 17.30 21.31
CA THR A 372 26.11 17.63 22.11
C THR A 372 24.87 16.83 21.66
N SER A 373 24.71 16.60 20.36
CA SER A 373 23.60 15.83 19.80
C SER A 373 23.71 14.35 20.15
N LEU A 374 24.94 13.81 20.20
CA LEU A 374 25.22 12.45 20.66
C LEU A 374 24.92 12.28 22.16
N LEU A 375 25.36 13.23 23.00
CA LEU A 375 25.05 13.21 24.43
C LEU A 375 23.55 13.31 24.70
N ASN A 376 22.84 14.16 23.96
CA ASN A 376 21.39 14.28 24.06
C ASN A 376 20.67 13.01 23.61
N ALA A 377 21.15 12.34 22.56
CA ALA A 377 20.61 11.03 22.13
C ALA A 377 20.82 9.94 23.19
N VAL A 378 21.95 9.93 23.90
CA VAL A 378 22.22 9.00 25.01
C VAL A 378 21.32 9.28 26.21
N LYS A 379 21.13 10.56 26.58
CA LYS A 379 20.18 10.95 27.64
C LYS A 379 18.75 10.54 27.30
N LEU A 380 18.32 10.79 26.07
CA LEU A 380 16.97 10.46 25.62
C LEU A 380 16.69 8.96 25.63
N ARG A 381 17.69 8.13 25.34
CA ARG A 381 17.59 6.67 25.51
C ARG A 381 17.45 6.25 26.98
N ARG A 382 18.11 6.95 27.90
CA ARG A 382 18.04 6.67 29.35
C ARG A 382 16.68 7.04 29.95
N ASP A 383 16.10 8.16 29.51
CA ASP A 383 14.83 8.67 30.04
C ASP A 383 13.62 7.88 29.53
N GLY A 384 13.79 7.07 28.50
CA GLY A 384 12.75 6.25 27.88
C GLY A 384 11.63 7.09 27.22
N PRO A 385 10.62 6.44 26.64
CA PRO A 385 9.55 7.14 25.93
C PRO A 385 8.62 7.95 26.85
N LEU A 386 8.58 7.63 28.16
CA LEU A 386 7.77 8.37 29.15
C LEU A 386 8.18 9.83 29.32
N CYS A 387 9.38 10.23 28.88
CA CYS A 387 9.78 11.64 28.89
C CYS A 387 8.85 12.53 28.03
N LEU A 388 8.14 11.96 27.04
CA LEU A 388 7.15 12.65 26.23
C LEU A 388 5.99 13.22 27.05
N MET A 389 5.72 12.66 28.23
CA MET A 389 4.70 13.19 29.14
C MET A 389 5.04 14.59 29.68
N SER A 390 6.30 15.00 29.61
CA SER A 390 6.78 16.30 30.06
C SER A 390 6.97 17.30 28.93
N GLU A 391 7.53 16.85 27.79
CA GLU A 391 7.82 17.68 26.63
C GLU A 391 7.82 16.82 25.38
N HIS A 392 7.15 17.31 24.33
CA HIS A 392 7.18 16.66 23.02
C HIS A 392 8.57 16.72 22.41
N LYS A 393 9.09 15.58 21.97
CA LYS A 393 10.41 15.43 21.35
C LYS A 393 10.34 14.43 20.22
N GLU A 394 10.96 14.74 19.08
CA GLU A 394 11.15 13.77 18.01
C GLU A 394 12.27 12.79 18.40
N ALA A 395 11.96 11.49 18.42
CA ALA A 395 12.89 10.47 18.90
C ALA A 395 12.51 9.05 18.48
N VAL A 396 13.47 8.14 18.56
CA VAL A 396 13.24 6.69 18.42
C VAL A 396 13.81 5.97 19.64
N TRP A 397 12.95 5.27 20.38
CA TRP A 397 13.32 4.36 21.45
C TRP A 397 13.21 2.92 20.96
N THR A 398 14.36 2.28 20.80
CA THR A 398 14.48 0.89 20.35
C THR A 398 15.77 0.28 20.89
N THR A 399 15.70 -0.98 21.28
CA THR A 399 16.88 -1.82 21.59
C THR A 399 17.47 -2.47 20.34
N TYR A 400 16.79 -2.37 19.20
CA TYR A 400 17.23 -2.95 17.95
C TYR A 400 18.48 -2.22 17.42
N ALA A 401 19.52 -3.00 17.15
CA ALA A 401 20.76 -2.50 16.58
C ALA A 401 20.74 -2.66 15.06
N ALA A 402 20.38 -1.58 14.36
CA ALA A 402 20.26 -1.59 12.91
C ALA A 402 21.53 -2.10 12.22
N ILE A 403 21.35 -2.95 11.22
CA ILE A 403 22.43 -3.55 10.42
C ILE A 403 22.83 -2.59 9.29
N THR A 404 21.86 -1.87 8.74
CA THR A 404 22.03 -0.89 7.68
C THR A 404 22.43 0.46 8.27
N LYS A 405 23.39 1.09 7.62
CA LYS A 405 23.93 2.40 7.98
C LYS A 405 23.17 3.50 7.24
N PRO A 406 22.91 4.64 7.88
CA PRO A 406 22.38 5.81 7.19
C PRO A 406 23.27 6.24 6.03
N ASP A 407 22.66 6.51 4.88
CA ASP A 407 23.39 7.00 3.71
C ASP A 407 23.51 8.52 3.75
N THR A 408 24.66 9.00 4.21
CA THR A 408 24.97 10.43 4.28
C THR A 408 24.99 11.09 2.91
N SER A 409 25.27 10.36 1.83
CA SER A 409 25.24 10.92 0.47
C SER A 409 23.82 11.29 0.05
N ILE A 410 22.81 10.52 0.45
CA ILE A 410 21.40 10.83 0.20
C ILE A 410 20.97 12.02 1.05
N LEU A 411 21.31 11.99 2.34
CA LEU A 411 20.92 13.05 3.27
C LEU A 411 21.52 14.41 2.89
N ASN A 412 22.75 14.42 2.36
CA ASN A 412 23.42 15.64 1.88
C ASN A 412 22.80 16.21 0.59
N ARG A 413 22.01 15.41 -0.16
CA ARG A 413 21.27 15.89 -1.34
C ARG A 413 19.91 16.52 -0.98
N LEU A 414 19.45 16.34 0.25
CA LEU A 414 18.18 16.91 0.69
C LEU A 414 18.30 18.43 0.86
N ILE A 415 17.27 19.14 0.43
CA ILE A 415 17.21 20.60 0.42
C ILE A 415 16.47 21.10 1.67
N ASP A 416 17.05 22.06 2.41
CA ASP A 416 16.32 22.80 3.44
C ASP A 416 15.81 24.12 2.86
N ALA A 417 14.50 24.29 2.76
CA ALA A 417 13.90 25.50 2.23
C ALA A 417 13.99 26.72 3.18
N GLY A 418 14.41 26.56 4.44
CA GLY A 418 14.20 27.60 5.44
C GLY A 418 12.71 27.89 5.67
N MET A 419 12.39 29.02 6.31
CA MET A 419 11.08 29.28 6.95
C MET A 419 9.95 29.78 6.01
N SER A 420 10.01 29.57 4.69
CA SER A 420 8.94 30.00 3.77
C SER A 420 8.00 28.84 3.41
N PRO A 421 6.70 28.88 3.79
CA PRO A 421 5.80 27.74 3.70
C PRO A 421 5.50 27.27 2.25
N ARG A 422 5.48 28.19 1.27
CA ARG A 422 5.28 27.81 -0.15
C ARG A 422 6.50 27.14 -0.77
N VAL A 423 7.69 27.55 -0.33
CA VAL A 423 8.95 26.94 -0.79
C VAL A 423 9.13 25.58 -0.10
N GLU A 424 8.70 25.47 1.16
CA GLU A 424 8.73 24.22 1.93
C GLU A 424 7.91 23.10 1.28
N GLU A 425 6.68 23.37 0.84
CA GLU A 425 5.83 22.36 0.17
C GLU A 425 6.47 21.85 -1.13
N SER A 426 6.95 22.76 -1.99
CA SER A 426 7.60 22.39 -3.26
C SER A 426 8.92 21.65 -3.07
N MET A 427 9.71 21.99 -2.04
CA MET A 427 10.96 21.30 -1.72
C MET A 427 10.73 19.96 -1.01
N SER A 428 9.65 19.83 -0.24
CA SER A 428 9.25 18.57 0.36
C SER A 428 9.00 17.51 -0.72
N VAL A 429 8.32 17.87 -1.81
CA VAL A 429 8.11 16.95 -2.95
C VAL A 429 9.43 16.41 -3.51
N VAL A 430 10.43 17.28 -3.70
CA VAL A 430 11.76 16.88 -4.22
C VAL A 430 12.49 15.97 -3.23
N ASN A 431 12.48 16.32 -1.94
CA ASN A 431 13.11 15.51 -0.90
C ASN A 431 12.46 14.14 -0.75
N ASN A 432 11.11 14.08 -0.82
CA ASN A 432 10.36 12.84 -0.84
C ASN A 432 10.77 11.95 -2.02
N GLU A 433 10.90 12.51 -3.22
CA GLU A 433 11.33 11.74 -4.39
C GLU A 433 12.75 11.18 -4.22
N ILE A 434 13.69 11.96 -3.67
CA ILE A 434 15.06 11.50 -3.38
C ILE A 434 15.04 10.34 -2.37
N LEU A 435 14.29 10.48 -1.28
CA LEU A 435 14.19 9.45 -0.24
C LEU A 435 13.51 8.19 -0.77
N ARG A 436 12.37 8.33 -1.44
CA ARG A 436 11.58 7.20 -1.98
C ARG A 436 12.39 6.41 -3.00
N ARG A 437 13.11 7.07 -3.89
CA ARG A 437 14.00 6.40 -4.85
C ARG A 437 15.10 5.59 -4.17
N HIS A 438 15.71 6.16 -3.13
CA HIS A 438 16.76 5.46 -2.37
C HIS A 438 16.22 4.23 -1.64
N PHE A 439 15.08 4.34 -0.94
CA PHE A 439 14.50 3.21 -0.22
C PHE A 439 13.92 2.15 -1.15
N LEU A 440 13.40 2.55 -2.32
CA LEU A 440 13.02 1.64 -3.39
C LEU A 440 14.21 0.82 -3.88
N GLU A 441 15.35 1.49 -4.18
CA GLU A 441 16.58 0.82 -4.60
C GLU A 441 17.12 -0.10 -3.50
N LEU A 442 17.08 0.34 -2.24
CA LEU A 442 17.51 -0.44 -1.08
C LEU A 442 16.71 -1.73 -0.94
N THR A 443 15.37 -1.64 -0.97
CA THR A 443 14.49 -2.81 -0.87
C THR A 443 14.64 -3.72 -2.09
N THR A 444 14.73 -3.16 -3.30
CA THR A 444 14.92 -3.95 -4.53
C THR A 444 16.20 -4.76 -4.48
N ASN A 445 17.31 -4.15 -4.05
CA ASN A 445 18.58 -4.86 -3.89
C ASN A 445 18.53 -5.92 -2.77
N PHE A 446 17.78 -5.66 -1.69
CA PHE A 446 17.57 -6.64 -0.62
C PHE A 446 16.77 -7.86 -1.09
N LEU A 447 15.80 -7.67 -1.99
CA LEU A 447 14.97 -8.76 -2.52
C LEU A 447 15.59 -9.47 -3.73
N ALA A 448 16.58 -8.86 -4.40
CA ALA A 448 17.22 -9.40 -5.60
C ALA A 448 17.77 -10.84 -5.45
N PRO A 449 18.35 -11.26 -4.31
CA PRO A 449 18.84 -12.63 -4.15
C PRO A 449 17.79 -13.73 -4.29
N PHE A 450 16.50 -13.41 -4.15
CA PHE A 450 15.41 -14.37 -4.35
C PHE A 450 15.05 -14.59 -5.83
N GLY A 451 15.59 -13.77 -6.75
CA GLY A 451 15.32 -13.84 -8.19
C GLY A 451 15.39 -15.24 -8.81
N PRO A 452 16.40 -16.08 -8.50
CA PRO A 452 16.50 -17.43 -9.05
C PRO A 452 15.29 -18.35 -8.75
N TYR A 453 14.55 -18.11 -7.67
CA TYR A 453 13.36 -18.92 -7.34
C TYR A 453 12.12 -18.53 -8.15
N PHE A 454 12.20 -17.45 -8.94
CA PHE A 454 11.14 -16.95 -9.81
C PHE A 454 11.52 -17.06 -11.29
N GLN A 455 12.60 -17.77 -11.62
CA GLN A 455 13.04 -17.93 -12.99
C GLN A 455 12.06 -18.81 -13.77
N VAL A 456 11.38 -18.19 -14.74
CA VAL A 456 10.45 -18.88 -15.64
C VAL A 456 11.21 -19.65 -16.70
N ASN A 457 10.72 -20.84 -17.03
CA ASN A 457 11.27 -21.67 -18.10
C ASN A 457 10.32 -21.64 -19.29
N ALA A 458 10.82 -21.30 -20.49
CA ALA A 458 10.08 -21.47 -21.74
C ALA A 458 10.42 -22.84 -22.36
N PRO A 459 9.52 -23.44 -23.17
CA PRO A 459 9.85 -24.65 -23.93
C PRO A 459 11.06 -24.41 -24.84
N SER A 460 11.97 -25.37 -24.91
CA SER A 460 13.10 -25.32 -25.84
C SER A 460 12.64 -25.55 -27.28
N ASP A 461 13.26 -24.87 -28.24
CA ASP A 461 13.00 -25.07 -29.66
C ASP A 461 13.26 -26.55 -30.03
N GLY A 462 12.30 -27.19 -30.69
CA GLY A 462 12.37 -28.61 -31.09
C GLY A 462 11.81 -29.62 -30.07
N THR A 463 11.40 -29.19 -28.88
CA THR A 463 10.68 -30.05 -27.92
C THR A 463 9.17 -29.86 -28.01
N SER A 464 8.39 -30.90 -27.69
CA SER A 464 6.92 -30.80 -27.69
C SER A 464 6.46 -29.79 -26.62
N PRO A 465 5.69 -28.75 -26.98
CA PRO A 465 5.20 -27.74 -26.04
C PRO A 465 4.04 -28.24 -25.17
N TYR A 466 3.64 -29.51 -25.35
CA TYR A 466 2.58 -30.19 -24.59
C TYR A 466 3.10 -31.00 -23.42
N VAL A 467 4.42 -31.09 -23.24
CA VAL A 467 5.01 -31.67 -22.03
C VAL A 467 4.59 -30.83 -20.81
N THR A 468 4.51 -31.46 -19.64
CA THR A 468 4.24 -30.76 -18.39
C THR A 468 5.32 -29.70 -18.14
N PRO A 469 4.95 -28.42 -17.91
CA PRO A 469 5.92 -27.38 -17.58
C PRO A 469 6.73 -27.76 -16.33
N PRO A 470 8.07 -27.56 -16.31
CA PRO A 470 8.87 -27.82 -15.13
C PRO A 470 8.43 -26.88 -14.00
N SER A 471 8.34 -27.39 -12.77
CA SER A 471 8.00 -26.56 -11.62
C SER A 471 9.09 -25.53 -11.34
N LEU A 472 8.69 -24.37 -10.80
CA LEU A 472 9.65 -23.38 -10.35
C LEU A 472 10.54 -23.95 -9.22
N PRO A 473 11.79 -23.50 -9.09
CA PRO A 473 12.72 -23.98 -8.06
C PRO A 473 12.11 -23.96 -6.66
N SER A 474 12.31 -25.02 -5.89
CA SER A 474 11.86 -25.08 -4.50
C SER A 474 12.66 -24.12 -3.63
N PHE A 475 12.00 -23.51 -2.64
CA PHE A 475 12.64 -22.59 -1.71
C PHE A 475 12.96 -23.29 -0.38
N GLY A 476 14.22 -23.20 0.04
CA GLY A 476 14.68 -23.67 1.36
C GLY A 476 15.52 -22.61 2.04
N SER A 477 15.10 -22.16 3.23
CA SER A 477 15.73 -21.06 3.97
C SER A 477 17.21 -21.28 4.25
N ASP A 478 17.60 -22.47 4.71
CA ASP A 478 19.00 -22.76 5.07
C ASP A 478 19.91 -22.86 3.84
N ALA A 479 19.42 -23.48 2.77
CA ALA A 479 20.12 -23.54 1.48
C ALA A 479 20.31 -22.13 0.88
N PHE A 480 19.26 -21.31 0.95
CA PHE A 480 19.31 -19.91 0.51
C PHE A 480 20.36 -19.11 1.29
N LEU A 481 20.30 -19.14 2.63
CA LEU A 481 21.24 -18.40 3.48
C LEU A 481 22.68 -18.87 3.28
N SER A 482 22.91 -20.17 3.09
CA SER A 482 24.24 -20.73 2.82
C SER A 482 24.79 -20.26 1.47
N SER A 483 23.98 -20.32 0.42
CA SER A 483 24.34 -19.82 -0.92
C SER A 483 24.61 -18.31 -0.92
N LEU A 484 23.75 -17.53 -0.25
CA LEU A 484 23.90 -16.09 -0.12
C LEU A 484 25.15 -15.71 0.66
N SER A 485 25.49 -16.45 1.72
CA SER A 485 26.72 -16.23 2.50
C SER A 485 27.97 -16.48 1.67
N ALA A 486 27.96 -17.48 0.78
CA ALA A 486 29.07 -17.76 -0.13
C ALA A 486 29.20 -16.72 -1.25
N ARG A 487 28.08 -16.22 -1.79
CA ARG A 487 28.07 -15.24 -2.89
C ARG A 487 28.26 -13.79 -2.42
N GLY A 488 27.74 -13.46 -1.24
CA GLY A 488 27.59 -12.10 -0.73
C GLY A 488 26.34 -11.38 -1.27
N VAL A 489 25.92 -10.33 -0.58
CA VAL A 489 24.71 -9.51 -0.87
C VAL A 489 24.88 -8.49 -2.00
N GLY A 490 25.96 -8.59 -2.78
CA GLY A 490 26.30 -7.64 -3.83
C GLY A 490 26.88 -6.32 -3.33
N LYS A 491 27.51 -5.57 -4.25
CA LYS A 491 28.29 -4.34 -3.95
C LYS A 491 27.46 -3.20 -3.38
N PHE A 492 26.19 -3.11 -3.74
CA PHE A 492 25.31 -2.03 -3.28
C PHE A 492 25.03 -2.17 -1.78
N LEU A 493 24.56 -3.34 -1.33
CA LEU A 493 24.24 -3.61 0.07
C LEU A 493 25.51 -3.74 0.93
N SER A 494 26.59 -4.33 0.41
CA SER A 494 27.83 -4.50 1.18
C SER A 494 28.44 -3.17 1.65
N LYS A 495 28.24 -2.08 0.91
CA LYS A 495 28.67 -0.73 1.31
C LYS A 495 27.80 -0.11 2.40
N ARG A 496 26.57 -0.61 2.56
CA ARG A 496 25.51 -0.01 3.40
C ARG A 496 25.21 -0.82 4.64
N MET A 497 25.48 -2.13 4.63
CA MET A 497 25.21 -3.04 5.74
C MET A 497 26.49 -3.38 6.51
N LYS A 498 26.32 -3.71 7.80
CA LYS A 498 27.38 -4.29 8.65
C LYS A 498 27.62 -5.76 8.29
N SER A 499 28.71 -6.35 8.82
CA SER A 499 29.10 -7.74 8.55
C SER A 499 28.07 -8.79 9.00
N ASN A 500 27.21 -8.46 9.97
CA ASN A 500 26.14 -9.33 10.45
C ASN A 500 24.84 -9.26 9.61
N TRP A 501 24.91 -8.78 8.37
CA TRP A 501 23.79 -8.79 7.41
C TRP A 501 23.07 -10.13 7.23
N PRO A 502 23.67 -11.34 7.41
CA PRO A 502 22.92 -12.57 7.28
C PRO A 502 21.79 -12.69 8.32
N ASP A 503 21.92 -12.00 9.47
CA ASP A 503 20.87 -11.98 10.50
C ASP A 503 19.61 -11.24 10.02
N LEU A 504 19.77 -10.18 9.23
CA LEU A 504 18.63 -9.44 8.66
C LEU A 504 17.79 -10.35 7.75
N TYR A 505 18.44 -11.12 6.88
CA TYR A 505 17.74 -12.10 6.03
C TYR A 505 17.10 -13.19 6.87
N ARG A 506 17.78 -13.73 7.89
CA ARG A 506 17.19 -14.74 8.77
C ARG A 506 15.92 -14.24 9.47
N ARG A 507 15.92 -13.00 9.96
CA ARG A 507 14.74 -12.37 10.57
C ARG A 507 13.65 -12.10 9.55
N PHE A 508 14.00 -11.60 8.37
CA PHE A 508 13.05 -11.37 7.28
C PHE A 508 12.33 -12.65 6.86
N LEU A 509 13.07 -13.76 6.67
CA LEU A 509 12.50 -15.07 6.32
C LEU A 509 11.52 -15.61 7.36
N ARG A 510 11.74 -15.30 8.64
CA ARG A 510 10.84 -15.64 9.75
C ARG A 510 9.72 -14.62 9.96
N GLY A 511 9.87 -13.43 9.38
CA GLY A 511 8.98 -12.31 9.56
C GLY A 511 7.69 -12.46 8.76
N PRO A 512 6.66 -11.66 9.09
CA PRO A 512 5.34 -11.76 8.48
C PRO A 512 5.30 -11.32 7.01
N ASN A 513 6.27 -10.50 6.56
CA ASN A 513 6.29 -9.95 5.21
C ASN A 513 6.79 -10.95 4.15
N PHE A 514 7.70 -11.86 4.51
CA PHE A 514 8.38 -12.69 3.53
C PHE A 514 7.45 -13.64 2.79
N MET A 515 6.70 -14.48 3.52
CA MET A 515 5.90 -15.53 2.88
C MET A 515 4.79 -14.98 1.96
N PRO A 516 3.97 -13.99 2.39
CA PRO A 516 2.96 -13.40 1.51
C PRO A 516 3.57 -12.76 0.26
N TRP A 517 4.70 -12.07 0.40
CA TRP A 517 5.41 -11.50 -0.75
C TRP A 517 5.96 -12.60 -1.67
N PHE A 518 6.62 -13.61 -1.12
CA PHE A 518 7.24 -14.69 -1.88
C PHE A 518 6.20 -15.49 -2.66
N GLN A 519 5.06 -15.82 -2.04
CA GLN A 519 3.95 -16.51 -2.70
C GLN A 519 3.36 -15.67 -3.84
N ARG A 520 3.14 -14.37 -3.63
CA ARG A 520 2.66 -13.47 -4.70
C ARG A 520 3.65 -13.41 -5.87
N ARG A 521 4.95 -13.26 -5.58
CA ARG A 521 6.01 -13.28 -6.60
C ARG A 521 6.06 -14.60 -7.36
N ARG A 522 5.89 -15.72 -6.66
CA ARG A 522 5.90 -17.06 -7.24
C ARG A 522 4.68 -17.29 -8.12
N ALA A 523 3.48 -16.93 -7.66
CA ALA A 523 2.25 -17.03 -8.44
C ALA A 523 2.33 -16.22 -9.75
N VAL A 524 2.90 -15.01 -9.69
CA VAL A 524 3.18 -14.20 -10.89
C VAL A 524 4.13 -14.93 -11.85
N ALA A 525 5.21 -15.53 -11.35
CA ALA A 525 6.15 -16.27 -12.18
C ALA A 525 5.53 -17.55 -12.78
N GLU A 526 4.69 -18.26 -12.02
CA GLU A 526 3.95 -19.43 -12.48
C GLU A 526 2.96 -19.06 -13.58
N GLN A 527 2.25 -17.93 -13.45
CA GLN A 527 1.36 -17.43 -14.49
C GLN A 527 2.13 -17.00 -15.75
N GLU A 528 3.24 -16.29 -15.60
CA GLU A 528 4.08 -15.89 -16.73
C GLU A 528 4.66 -17.12 -17.45
N GLN A 529 5.08 -18.15 -16.71
CA GLN A 529 5.47 -19.42 -17.30
C GLN A 529 4.29 -20.06 -18.06
N CYS A 530 3.10 -20.13 -17.47
CA CYS A 530 1.90 -20.64 -18.15
C CYS A 530 1.63 -19.87 -19.47
N ARG A 531 1.74 -18.54 -19.44
CA ARG A 531 1.58 -17.67 -20.62
C ARG A 531 2.60 -17.97 -21.71
N LEU A 532 3.88 -18.12 -21.36
CA LEU A 532 4.95 -18.46 -22.31
C LEU A 532 4.74 -19.83 -22.95
N TRP A 533 4.30 -20.82 -22.16
CA TRP A 533 3.98 -22.16 -22.65
C TRP A 533 2.76 -22.15 -23.58
N LYS A 534 1.72 -21.39 -23.25
CA LYS A 534 0.56 -21.17 -24.16
C LYS A 534 1.00 -20.55 -25.48
N LEU A 535 1.83 -19.50 -25.47
CA LEU A 535 2.35 -18.88 -26.69
C LEU A 535 3.21 -19.84 -27.52
N ALA A 536 4.03 -20.67 -26.87
CA ALA A 536 4.83 -21.68 -27.57
C ALA A 536 3.93 -22.67 -28.32
N ARG A 537 2.86 -23.19 -27.69
CA ARG A 537 1.88 -24.07 -28.34
C ARG A 537 1.22 -23.43 -29.56
N MET A 538 0.86 -22.15 -29.45
CA MET A 538 0.26 -21.41 -30.56
C MET A 538 1.22 -21.25 -31.75
N LYS A 539 2.52 -21.11 -31.49
CA LYS A 539 3.55 -20.92 -32.52
C LYS A 539 4.02 -22.24 -33.16
N THR A 540 4.02 -23.33 -32.40
CA THR A 540 4.57 -24.62 -32.84
C THR A 540 3.73 -25.26 -33.95
N ASP A 541 4.37 -25.69 -35.03
CA ASP A 541 3.75 -26.58 -36.03
C ASP A 541 3.96 -28.04 -35.61
N MET A 542 2.89 -28.67 -35.11
CA MET A 542 2.97 -30.03 -34.56
C MET A 542 3.39 -31.06 -35.61
N ARG A 543 3.11 -30.82 -36.90
CA ARG A 543 3.47 -31.74 -38.00
C ARG A 543 4.98 -31.90 -38.17
N GLN A 544 5.75 -30.86 -37.84
CA GLN A 544 7.22 -30.92 -37.91
C GLN A 544 7.78 -31.79 -36.79
N ILE A 545 7.18 -31.72 -35.60
CA ILE A 545 7.61 -32.46 -34.41
C ILE A 545 7.19 -33.93 -34.50
N THR A 546 5.97 -34.21 -34.95
CA THR A 546 5.44 -35.59 -35.04
C THR A 546 6.26 -36.49 -35.96
N SER A 547 6.99 -35.92 -36.93
CA SER A 547 7.88 -36.69 -37.81
C SER A 547 9.07 -37.34 -37.10
N GLN A 548 9.41 -36.87 -35.90
CA GLN A 548 10.56 -37.33 -35.10
C GLN A 548 10.13 -38.05 -33.82
N MET A 549 8.82 -38.12 -33.53
CA MET A 549 8.28 -38.72 -32.31
C MET A 549 8.24 -40.24 -32.40
N ASN A 550 8.59 -40.91 -31.31
CA ASN A 550 8.28 -42.33 -31.16
C ASN A 550 6.80 -42.55 -30.77
N GLU A 551 6.34 -43.79 -30.83
CA GLU A 551 4.94 -44.14 -30.56
C GLU A 551 4.48 -43.72 -29.16
N LEU A 552 5.33 -43.90 -28.13
CA LEU A 552 5.03 -43.50 -26.76
C LEU A 552 4.87 -41.98 -26.62
N GLU A 553 5.80 -41.21 -27.22
CA GLU A 553 5.77 -39.75 -27.24
C GLU A 553 4.55 -39.19 -27.99
N ALA A 554 4.11 -39.87 -29.05
CA ALA A 554 2.90 -39.52 -29.77
C ALA A 554 1.65 -39.74 -28.91
N VAL A 555 1.56 -40.86 -28.18
CA VAL A 555 0.45 -41.15 -27.26
C VAL A 555 0.44 -40.17 -26.08
N ASP A 556 1.59 -39.89 -25.48
CA ASP A 556 1.71 -38.92 -24.39
C ASP A 556 1.33 -37.51 -24.84
N SER A 557 1.75 -37.11 -26.05
CA SER A 557 1.36 -35.84 -26.65
C SER A 557 -0.14 -35.78 -26.93
N PHE A 558 -0.74 -36.88 -27.41
CA PHE A 558 -2.19 -36.96 -27.64
C PHE A 558 -2.97 -36.75 -26.33
N ASN A 559 -2.63 -37.48 -25.27
CA ASN A 559 -3.28 -37.35 -23.96
C ASN A 559 -3.07 -35.95 -23.35
N ALA A 560 -1.89 -35.35 -23.54
CA ALA A 560 -1.60 -34.00 -23.06
C ALA A 560 -2.40 -32.91 -23.80
N ILE A 561 -2.55 -33.03 -25.13
CA ILE A 561 -3.38 -32.11 -25.92
C ILE A 561 -4.85 -32.28 -25.54
N GLU A 562 -5.34 -33.51 -25.39
CA GLU A 562 -6.71 -33.81 -24.93
C GLU A 562 -6.99 -33.16 -23.57
N LYS A 563 -6.06 -33.27 -22.61
CA LYS A 563 -6.19 -32.62 -21.30
C LYS A 563 -6.35 -31.10 -21.43
N HIS A 564 -5.55 -30.45 -22.27
CA HIS A 564 -5.64 -29.00 -22.47
C HIS A 564 -6.92 -28.57 -23.20
N ILE A 565 -7.43 -29.39 -24.12
CA ILE A 565 -8.74 -29.16 -24.75
C ILE A 565 -9.84 -29.19 -23.68
N ASN A 566 -9.83 -30.18 -22.80
CA ASN A 566 -10.82 -30.29 -21.72
C ASN A 566 -10.73 -29.12 -20.72
N GLU A 567 -9.52 -28.68 -20.38
CA GLU A 567 -9.30 -27.47 -19.56
C GLU A 567 -9.91 -26.22 -20.23
N GLU A 568 -9.75 -26.07 -21.54
CA GLU A 568 -10.29 -24.92 -22.29
C GLU A 568 -11.82 -24.98 -22.43
N VAL A 569 -12.41 -26.17 -22.57
CA VAL A 569 -13.88 -26.35 -22.58
C VAL A 569 -14.48 -25.96 -21.23
N MET A 570 -13.87 -26.38 -20.12
CA MET A 570 -14.29 -26.00 -18.77
C MET A 570 -14.19 -24.48 -18.53
N LEU A 571 -13.17 -23.83 -19.09
CA LEU A 571 -13.00 -22.37 -19.03
C LEU A 571 -14.09 -21.61 -19.82
N ARG A 572 -14.60 -22.20 -20.91
CA ARG A 572 -15.70 -21.63 -21.70
C ARG A 572 -17.04 -21.72 -20.98
N GLU A 573 -17.32 -22.87 -20.38
CA GLU A 573 -18.56 -23.11 -19.63
C GLU A 573 -18.68 -22.21 -18.38
N SER A 574 -17.53 -21.77 -17.84
CA SER A 574 -17.45 -20.84 -16.70
C SER A 574 -17.49 -19.35 -17.09
N GLY A 575 -17.74 -19.00 -18.37
CA GLY A 575 -18.03 -17.63 -18.80
C GLY A 575 -16.81 -16.75 -19.11
N GLY A 576 -15.60 -17.32 -19.23
CA GLY A 576 -14.34 -16.58 -19.47
C GLY A 576 -13.92 -16.39 -20.94
N GLY A 577 -14.81 -16.63 -21.91
CA GLY A 577 -14.44 -16.70 -23.33
C GLY A 577 -14.09 -15.35 -23.99
N VAL A 578 -12.80 -15.01 -24.01
CA VAL A 578 -12.22 -13.98 -24.90
C VAL A 578 -11.94 -14.61 -26.28
N ALA A 579 -11.88 -13.82 -27.35
CA ALA A 579 -11.58 -14.27 -28.73
C ALA A 579 -10.30 -15.14 -28.85
N ASP A 580 -9.32 -14.97 -27.95
CA ASP A 580 -8.10 -15.80 -27.88
C ASP A 580 -8.38 -17.28 -27.51
N SER A 581 -9.46 -17.56 -26.77
CA SER A 581 -9.87 -18.92 -26.39
C SER A 581 -10.33 -19.73 -27.61
N GLU A 582 -10.97 -19.09 -28.59
CA GLU A 582 -11.41 -19.76 -29.84
C GLU A 582 -10.23 -20.11 -30.74
N ALA A 583 -9.30 -19.18 -30.93
CA ALA A 583 -8.09 -19.44 -31.67
C ALA A 583 -7.27 -20.58 -31.04
N MET A 584 -7.16 -20.62 -29.71
CA MET A 584 -6.44 -21.66 -28.98
C MET A 584 -7.10 -23.02 -29.13
N PHE A 585 -8.41 -23.13 -28.93
CA PHE A 585 -9.13 -24.39 -29.08
C PHE A 585 -9.01 -24.99 -30.49
N GLN A 586 -9.18 -24.16 -31.53
CA GLN A 586 -9.02 -24.59 -32.91
C GLN A 586 -7.60 -25.06 -33.22
N LYS A 587 -6.59 -24.38 -32.65
CA LYS A 587 -5.18 -24.78 -32.77
C LYS A 587 -4.95 -26.14 -32.09
N LEU A 588 -5.40 -26.31 -30.85
CA LEU A 588 -5.29 -27.58 -30.12
C LEU A 588 -5.96 -28.74 -30.87
N LYS A 589 -7.13 -28.52 -31.47
CA LYS A 589 -7.82 -29.54 -32.27
C LYS A 589 -7.01 -29.96 -33.51
N LYS A 590 -6.42 -28.99 -34.23
CA LYS A 590 -5.54 -29.26 -35.37
C LYS A 590 -4.28 -30.02 -34.96
N ASP A 591 -3.71 -29.69 -33.81
CA ASP A 591 -2.52 -30.38 -33.29
C ASP A 591 -2.85 -31.80 -32.83
N LEU A 592 -4.03 -32.02 -32.22
CA LEU A 592 -4.53 -33.34 -31.86
C LEU A 592 -4.71 -34.23 -33.11
N GLN A 593 -5.31 -33.69 -34.18
CA GLN A 593 -5.45 -34.39 -35.46
C GLN A 593 -4.09 -34.71 -36.10
N ALA A 594 -3.12 -33.80 -36.02
CA ALA A 594 -1.77 -34.03 -36.53
C ALA A 594 -1.09 -35.20 -35.79
N VAL A 595 -1.19 -35.27 -34.46
CA VAL A 595 -0.66 -36.39 -33.67
C VAL A 595 -1.40 -37.69 -33.98
N PHE A 596 -2.73 -37.65 -34.06
CA PHE A 596 -3.55 -38.82 -34.37
C PHE A 596 -3.15 -39.48 -35.70
N SER A 597 -2.85 -38.68 -36.72
CA SER A 597 -2.47 -39.17 -38.05
C SER A 597 -1.17 -39.99 -38.10
N VAL A 598 -0.31 -39.86 -37.08
CA VAL A 598 0.99 -40.54 -37.00
C VAL A 598 0.94 -41.80 -36.11
N LEU A 599 -0.14 -41.98 -35.34
CA LEU A 599 -0.32 -43.18 -34.49
C LEU A 599 -0.59 -44.44 -35.32
N PRO A 600 -0.17 -45.64 -34.85
CA PRO A 600 -0.53 -46.92 -35.45
C PRO A 600 -2.04 -47.17 -35.55
N ARG A 601 -2.49 -47.97 -36.52
CA ARG A 601 -3.93 -48.17 -36.82
C ARG A 601 -4.71 -48.82 -35.67
N ASP A 602 -4.10 -49.79 -35.01
CA ASP A 602 -4.63 -50.43 -33.80
C ASP A 602 -4.84 -49.43 -32.66
N MET A 603 -3.91 -48.48 -32.47
CA MET A 603 -4.05 -47.41 -31.50
C MET A 603 -5.11 -46.38 -31.92
N GLN A 604 -5.21 -46.05 -33.21
CA GLN A 604 -6.27 -45.18 -33.73
C GLN A 604 -7.67 -45.78 -33.47
N GLU A 605 -7.85 -47.08 -33.75
CA GLU A 605 -9.10 -47.81 -33.48
C GLU A 605 -9.43 -47.82 -31.98
N LEU A 606 -8.43 -48.02 -31.12
CA LEU A 606 -8.61 -47.96 -29.67
C LEU A 606 -9.03 -46.56 -29.20
N LEU A 607 -8.43 -45.49 -29.73
CA LEU A 607 -8.80 -44.11 -29.37
C LEU A 607 -10.20 -43.74 -29.86
N LEU A 608 -10.58 -44.18 -31.06
CA LEU A 608 -11.92 -43.95 -31.63
C LEU A 608 -13.02 -44.75 -30.92
N SER A 609 -12.68 -45.82 -30.21
CA SER A 609 -13.65 -46.57 -29.39
C SER A 609 -14.25 -45.74 -28.24
N ASN A 610 -13.58 -44.66 -27.84
CA ASN A 610 -14.10 -43.70 -26.87
C ASN A 610 -14.91 -42.60 -27.60
N PRO A 611 -16.22 -42.47 -27.34
CA PRO A 611 -17.09 -41.52 -28.05
C PRO A 611 -16.69 -40.06 -27.82
N GLN A 612 -16.11 -39.72 -26.66
CA GLN A 612 -15.66 -38.35 -26.37
C GLN A 612 -14.43 -38.00 -27.23
N ARG A 613 -13.49 -38.93 -27.40
CA ARG A 613 -12.30 -38.75 -28.25
C ARG A 613 -12.67 -38.68 -29.72
N ALA A 614 -13.63 -39.48 -30.16
CA ALA A 614 -14.13 -39.46 -31.53
C ALA A 614 -14.73 -38.08 -31.90
N LEU A 615 -15.52 -37.47 -31.00
CA LEU A 615 -16.08 -36.13 -31.20
C LEU A 615 -15.01 -35.04 -31.32
N LEU A 616 -13.91 -35.16 -30.59
CA LEU A 616 -12.78 -34.22 -30.66
C LEU A 616 -12.00 -34.30 -31.97
N LEU A 617 -12.04 -35.46 -32.65
CA LEU A 617 -11.30 -35.72 -33.90
C LEU A 617 -12.14 -35.48 -35.17
N GLN A 618 -13.47 -35.42 -35.07
CA GLN A 618 -14.37 -35.12 -36.18
C GLN A 618 -14.10 -33.75 -36.80
N ASP A 619 -14.02 -33.68 -38.12
CA ASP A 619 -13.81 -32.43 -38.85
C ASP A 619 -15.06 -31.55 -38.73
N PRO A 620 -14.96 -30.23 -38.46
CA PRO A 620 -16.13 -29.35 -38.38
C PRO A 620 -16.91 -29.28 -39.71
N SER A 621 -16.35 -29.80 -40.81
CA SER A 621 -16.97 -29.93 -42.12
C SER A 621 -17.99 -31.06 -42.24
N GLU A 622 -17.98 -32.04 -41.31
CA GLU A 622 -18.86 -33.22 -41.35
C GLU A 622 -20.12 -33.06 -40.46
N LEU A 623 -20.28 -31.91 -39.80
CA LEU A 623 -21.39 -31.57 -38.91
C LEU A 623 -22.41 -30.56 -39.51
N GLN A 624 -22.36 -30.31 -40.83
CA GLN A 624 -23.34 -29.50 -41.55
C GLN A 624 -24.42 -30.33 -42.23
#